data_AF-A0A3A4VUM6-F1
#
_entry.id   AF-A0A3A4VUM6-F1
#
_cell.length_a   1.000
_cell.length_b   1.000
_cell.length_c   1.000
_cell.angle_alpha   90.00
_cell.angle_beta   90.00
_cell.angle_gamma   90.00
#
_symmetry.space_group_name_H-M   'P 1'
#
loop_
_entity.id
_entity.type
_entity.pdbx_description
1 polymer ?
#
loop_
_entity_poly.entity_id
_entity_poly.type
_entity_poly.pdbx_seq_one_letter_code
_entity_poly.pdbx_strand_id
1 'polypeptide(L)'
;MALGTLGTAATNTLTASGFNVAGITETDFVALSSLILDDLTGNPVNAAYSRFGQLIVPRRGVLKLLPGDYVAVDPATGWPILVSAGAAAGASFVIA
;
A
#
# COMPACT_ATOMS: atom_id res chain seq x y z
N MET A 1 12.72 -4.64 2.47
CA MET A 1 11.86 -5.20 3.53
C MET A 1 10.74 -5.95 2.85
N ALA A 2 10.52 -7.23 3.17
CA ALA A 2 9.47 -8.03 2.56
C ALA A 2 8.08 -7.42 2.77
N LEU A 3 7.15 -7.66 1.83
CA LEU A 3 5.73 -7.35 1.99
C LEU A 3 5.18 -7.98 3.28
N GLY A 4 4.56 -7.15 4.10
CA GLY A 4 3.89 -7.56 5.32
C GLY A 4 2.38 -7.73 5.12
N THR A 5 1.72 -8.28 6.12
CA THR A 5 0.26 -8.33 6.18
C THR A 5 -0.25 -7.26 7.13
N LEU A 6 -1.10 -6.35 6.64
CA LEU A 6 -1.83 -5.41 7.48
C LEU A 6 -3.24 -5.95 7.69
N GLY A 7 -3.59 -6.29 8.93
CA GLY A 7 -4.90 -6.84 9.25
C GLY A 7 -5.51 -6.21 10.51
N THR A 8 -6.84 -6.22 10.57
CA THR A 8 -7.58 -6.06 11.82
C THR A 8 -7.95 -7.44 12.37
N ALA A 9 -8.37 -7.53 13.63
CA ALA A 9 -8.59 -8.79 14.37
C ALA A 9 -9.59 -9.79 13.75
N ALA A 10 -10.24 -9.46 12.63
CA ALA A 10 -11.21 -10.32 11.95
C ALA A 10 -10.85 -10.47 10.47
N THR A 11 -10.19 -11.58 10.11
CA THR A 11 -10.08 -12.22 8.78
C THR A 11 -9.66 -11.40 7.54
N ASN A 12 -9.58 -10.07 7.62
CA ASN A 12 -9.26 -9.21 6.49
C ASN A 12 -7.75 -8.93 6.50
N THR A 13 -7.04 -9.61 5.60
CA THR A 13 -5.61 -9.44 5.39
C THR A 13 -5.38 -8.56 4.17
N LEU A 14 -4.75 -7.41 4.38
CA LEU A 14 -4.26 -6.53 3.31
C LEU A 14 -2.79 -6.83 3.08
N THR A 15 -2.34 -6.75 1.83
CA THR A 15 -0.90 -6.81 1.52
C THR A 15 -0.31 -5.42 1.71
N ALA A 16 0.71 -5.28 2.55
CA ALA A 16 1.23 -3.98 2.94
C ALA A 16 2.75 -3.86 2.79
N SER A 17 3.21 -2.64 2.55
CA SER A 17 4.61 -2.26 2.60
C SER A 17 4.79 -0.97 3.38
N GLY A 18 5.77 -0.96 4.29
CA GLY A 18 6.26 0.27 4.88
C GLY A 18 7.00 1.10 3.85
N PHE A 19 6.64 2.37 3.70
CA PHE A 19 7.34 3.30 2.84
C PHE A 19 8.58 3.84 3.53
N ASN A 20 9.74 3.54 2.93
CA ASN A 20 11.02 4.12 3.29
C ASN A 20 11.77 4.44 2.00
N VAL A 21 12.19 5.70 1.85
CA VAL A 21 12.91 6.23 0.69
C VAL A 21 14.19 5.44 0.38
N ALA A 22 14.79 4.80 1.39
CA ALA A 22 16.04 4.04 1.26
C ALA A 22 15.87 2.51 1.40
N GLY A 23 14.66 1.99 1.66
CA GLY A 23 14.51 0.64 2.26
C GLY A 23 13.60 -0.37 1.55
N ILE A 24 12.87 0.03 0.50
CA ILE A 24 11.99 -0.89 -0.23
C ILE A 24 12.79 -1.66 -1.29
N THR A 25 12.62 -2.99 -1.38
CA THR A 25 13.28 -3.75 -2.44
C THR A 25 12.52 -3.56 -3.75
N GLU A 26 13.20 -3.70 -4.90
CA GLU A 26 12.53 -3.57 -6.19
C GLU A 26 11.40 -4.60 -6.37
N THR A 27 11.60 -5.81 -5.83
CA THR A 27 10.63 -6.90 -5.91
C THR A 27 9.35 -6.57 -5.14
N ASP A 28 9.46 -6.07 -3.91
CA ASP A 28 8.30 -5.70 -3.10
C ASP A 28 7.52 -4.53 -3.73
N PHE A 29 8.25 -3.58 -4.30
CA PHE A 29 7.66 -2.43 -4.99
C PHE A 29 6.85 -2.85 -6.23
N VAL A 30 7.42 -3.72 -7.09
CA VAL A 30 6.72 -4.21 -8.28
C VAL A 30 5.53 -5.08 -7.88
N ALA A 31 5.70 -5.94 -6.87
CA ALA A 31 4.62 -6.79 -6.37
C ALA A 31 3.45 -5.94 -5.85
N LEU A 32 3.69 -4.96 -4.97
CA LEU A 32 2.62 -4.11 -4.45
C LEU A 32 1.99 -3.22 -5.51
N SER A 33 2.77 -2.66 -6.43
CA SER A 33 2.21 -1.88 -7.54
C SER A 33 1.33 -2.71 -8.46
N SER A 34 1.62 -3.99 -8.66
CA SER A 34 0.83 -4.89 -9.50
C SER A 34 -0.53 -5.26 -8.89
N LEU A 35 -0.64 -5.17 -7.56
CA LEU A 35 -1.87 -5.43 -6.83
C LEU A 35 -2.85 -4.25 -6.87
N ILE A 36 -2.40 -3.04 -7.24
CA ILE A 36 -3.28 -1.88 -7.32
C ILE A 36 -4.05 -1.91 -8.64
N LEU A 37 -5.37 -2.11 -8.53
CA LEU A 37 -6.26 -2.27 -9.67
C LEU A 37 -7.17 -1.06 -9.85
N ASP A 38 -7.50 -0.77 -11.09
CA ASP A 38 -8.49 0.23 -11.48
C ASP A 38 -9.90 -0.23 -11.08
N ASP A 39 -10.63 0.63 -10.36
CA ASP A 39 -11.90 0.29 -9.70
C ASP A 39 -13.09 0.02 -10.64
N LEU A 40 -12.95 0.29 -11.95
CA LEU A 40 -13.99 0.03 -12.97
C LEU A 40 -13.62 -1.15 -13.86
N THR A 41 -12.33 -1.26 -14.20
CA THR A 41 -11.86 -2.23 -15.20
C THR A 41 -11.21 -3.45 -14.58
N GLY A 42 -10.82 -3.38 -13.29
CA GLY A 42 -10.08 -4.44 -12.61
C GLY A 42 -8.66 -4.66 -13.14
N ASN A 43 -8.17 -3.77 -14.02
CA ASN A 43 -6.84 -3.88 -14.60
C ASN A 43 -5.79 -3.19 -13.72
N PRO A 44 -4.53 -3.65 -13.72
CA PRO A 44 -3.46 -2.99 -12.98
C PRO A 44 -3.25 -1.54 -13.42
N VAL A 45 -3.08 -0.64 -12.45
CA VAL A 45 -2.71 0.75 -12.74
C VAL A 45 -1.21 0.87 -12.91
N ASN A 46 -0.79 1.39 -14.07
CA ASN A 46 0.62 1.60 -14.37
C ASN A 46 1.22 2.66 -13.41
N ALA A 47 2.37 2.35 -12.83
CA ALA A 47 3.09 3.19 -11.87
C ALA A 47 2.22 3.67 -10.69
N ALA A 48 1.28 2.81 -10.25
CA ALA A 48 0.35 3.13 -9.17
C ALA A 48 1.06 3.49 -7.86
N TYR A 49 2.23 2.92 -7.62
CA TYR A 49 3.07 3.21 -6.48
C TYR A 49 4.42 3.73 -6.96
N SER A 50 4.95 4.79 -6.33
CA SER A 50 6.18 5.47 -6.76
C SER A 50 7.19 5.58 -5.64
N ARG A 51 8.48 5.41 -6.00
CA ARG A 51 9.63 5.60 -5.09
C ARG A 51 9.78 7.03 -4.60
N PHE A 52 9.22 7.99 -5.33
CA PHE A 52 9.28 9.40 -4.99
C PHE A 52 8.20 9.81 -3.98
N GLY A 53 7.54 8.83 -3.36
CA GLY A 53 6.54 9.08 -2.33
C GLY A 53 5.19 9.48 -2.91
N GLN A 54 4.74 8.77 -3.94
CA GLN A 54 3.42 8.98 -4.54
C GLN A 54 2.67 7.67 -4.63
N LEU A 55 1.37 7.72 -4.33
CA LEU A 55 0.43 6.61 -4.45
C LEU A 55 -0.77 7.09 -5.28
N ILE A 56 -0.95 6.52 -6.45
CA ILE A 56 -2.11 6.79 -7.31
C ILE A 56 -3.29 6.01 -6.75
N VAL A 57 -4.37 6.75 -6.46
CA VAL A 57 -5.68 6.17 -6.19
C VAL A 57 -6.46 6.24 -7.51
N PRO A 58 -6.77 5.10 -8.15
CA PRO A 58 -7.45 5.07 -9.44
C PRO A 58 -8.67 5.98 -9.43
N ARG A 59 -8.77 6.87 -10.43
CA ARG A 59 -9.86 7.86 -10.59
C ARG A 59 -10.12 8.83 -9.42
N ARG A 60 -9.25 8.90 -8.40
CA ARG A 60 -9.41 9.83 -7.26
C ARG A 60 -8.24 10.79 -7.07
N GLY A 61 -7.10 10.50 -7.67
CA GLY A 61 -5.93 11.39 -7.66
C GLY A 61 -4.68 10.70 -7.11
N VAL A 62 -3.77 11.50 -6.57
CA VAL A 62 -2.47 11.02 -6.08
C VAL A 62 -2.27 11.46 -4.64
N LEU A 63 -1.95 10.50 -3.77
CA LEU A 63 -1.57 10.74 -2.39
C LEU A 63 -0.06 10.84 -2.28
N LYS A 64 0.41 11.73 -1.39
CA LYS A 64 1.82 11.86 -1.05
C LYS A 64 2.14 10.97 0.14
N LEU A 65 3.20 10.18 0.00
CA LEU A 65 3.72 9.32 1.05
C LEU A 65 4.84 10.04 1.80
N LEU A 66 4.83 9.95 3.11
CA LEU A 66 5.88 10.43 3.99
C LEU A 66 6.64 9.25 4.60
N PRO A 67 7.93 9.42 4.96
CA PRO A 67 8.70 8.36 5.59
C PRO A 67 7.99 7.78 6.83
N GLY A 68 7.84 6.46 6.88
CA GLY A 68 7.16 5.75 7.95
C GLY A 68 5.67 5.49 7.71
N ASP A 69 5.10 6.02 6.63
CA ASP A 69 3.75 5.65 6.20
C ASP A 69 3.72 4.21 5.68
N TYR A 70 2.57 3.56 5.76
CA TYR A 70 2.32 2.24 5.21
C TYR A 70 1.36 2.34 4.04
N VAL A 71 1.67 1.63 2.97
CA VAL A 71 0.73 1.40 1.87
C VAL A 71 0.24 -0.02 1.96
N ALA A 72 -1.07 -0.18 2.09
CA ALA A 72 -1.74 -1.47 2.05
C ALA A 72 -2.62 -1.56 0.81
N VAL A 73 -2.83 -2.77 0.32
CA VAL A 73 -3.71 -3.05 -0.81
C VAL A 73 -4.62 -4.20 -0.42
N ASP A 74 -5.92 -4.03 -0.65
CA ASP A 74 -6.87 -5.12 -0.55
C ASP A 74 -6.67 -6.07 -1.73
N PRO A 75 -6.23 -7.33 -1.52
CA PRO A 75 -5.96 -8.26 -2.61
C PRO A 75 -7.22 -8.66 -3.38
N ALA A 76 -8.41 -8.51 -2.80
CA ALA A 76 -9.66 -8.86 -3.47
C ALA A 76 -10.13 -7.79 -4.46
N THR A 77 -9.95 -6.51 -4.12
CA THR A 77 -10.43 -5.37 -4.92
C THR A 77 -9.32 -4.61 -5.63
N GLY A 78 -8.07 -4.80 -5.21
CA GLY A 78 -6.93 -3.99 -5.62
C GLY A 78 -6.96 -2.56 -5.09
N TRP A 79 -7.80 -2.27 -4.09
CA TRP A 79 -7.95 -0.93 -3.56
C TRP A 79 -6.75 -0.52 -2.69
N PRO A 80 -6.07 0.60 -3.01
CA PRO A 80 -4.93 1.07 -2.23
C PRO A 80 -5.41 1.89 -1.00
N ILE A 81 -4.75 1.64 0.14
CA ILE A 81 -5.00 2.31 1.41
C ILE A 81 -3.68 2.88 1.91
N LEU A 82 -3.64 4.20 2.10
CA LEU A 82 -2.53 4.88 2.76
C LEU A 82 -2.81 5.00 4.26
N VAL A 83 -1.85 4.57 5.05
CA VAL A 83 -1.90 4.61 6.49
C VAL A 83 -0.71 5.42 6.99
N SER A 84 -0.98 6.51 7.70
CA SER A 84 0.10 7.38 8.18
C SER A 84 0.91 6.71 9.28
N ALA A 85 2.18 7.10 9.41
CA ALA A 85 3.06 6.61 10.49
C ALA A 85 2.43 6.78 11.90
N GLY A 86 1.76 7.92 12.13
CA GLY A 86 1.08 8.20 13.40
C GLY A 86 -0.13 7.30 13.64
N ALA A 87 -0.90 6.99 12.60
CA ALA A 87 -1.98 6.01 12.70
C ALA A 87 -1.43 4.60 12.99
N ALA A 88 -0.26 4.27 12.46
CA ALA A 88 0.42 2.97 12.66
C ALA A 88 0.92 2.75 14.07
N ALA A 89 1.32 3.81 14.75
CA ALA A 89 1.65 3.74 16.16
C ALA A 89 0.41 3.55 17.07
N GLY A 90 -0.80 3.81 16.57
CA GLY A 90 -2.04 3.85 17.35
C GLY A 90 -2.70 2.50 17.68
N ALA A 91 -2.09 1.37 17.31
CA ALA A 91 -2.48 0.00 17.66
C ALA A 91 -3.81 -0.56 17.07
N SER A 92 -4.53 0.19 16.22
CA SER A 92 -5.77 -0.33 15.59
C SER A 92 -5.54 -1.39 14.52
N PHE A 93 -4.29 -1.61 14.09
CA PHE A 93 -3.91 -2.60 13.08
C PHE A 93 -2.55 -3.21 13.41
N VAL A 94 -2.41 -4.49 13.07
CA VAL A 94 -1.16 -5.23 13.22
C VAL A 94 -0.50 -5.32 11.84
N ILE A 95 0.79 -5.00 11.79
CA ILE A 95 1.63 -5.20 10.61
C ILE A 95 2.61 -6.32 10.97
N ALA A 96 2.46 -7.45 10.30
CA ALA A 96 3.28 -8.66 10.50
C ALA A 96 4.08 -8.98 9.24
#